data_AF-A0A534A9S5-F1
#
_entry.id   AF-A0A534A9S5-F1
#
_cell.length_a   1.000
_cell.length_b   1.000
_cell.length_c   1.000
_cell.angle_alpha   90.00
_cell.angle_beta   90.00
_cell.angle_gamma   90.00
#
_symmetry.space_group_name_H-M   'P 1'
#
loop_
_entity.id
_entity.type
_entity.pdbx_description
1 polymer ?
#
loop_
_entity_poly.entity_id
_entity_poly.type
_entity_poly.pdbx_seq_one_letter_code
_entity_poly.pdbx_strand_id
1 'polypeptide(L)'
;MLLKSLLAFALCAFATADIAFADDHVVSVGGGSDSFSPSTLTINTGDTVTFKLISGSHNVVSDTGLFRCANGCDGNGGNGSPASNAWSVTLPFNSAGTFGYYCEPHGAPGTGMHGTIRVNAPAFSITPALSGFWYNQATSGQGFDIQFPGNGVALAVFYTFDNAGNNLWLIANGSISGNKATLTLTQTTGGFFPPNFPTDQSKINRSTWGTLTLTFSDCNNAVAAWVPLVPGYVSGSMPITRLTGIGGLTCQ
;
A
#
# COMPACT_ATOMS: atom_id res chain seq x y z
N MET A 1 -34.97 -42.57 -26.41
CA MET A 1 -33.98 -41.76 -25.68
C MET A 1 -34.31 -40.28 -25.92
N LEU A 2 -34.99 -39.62 -24.98
CA LEU A 2 -35.19 -38.16 -25.01
C LEU A 2 -34.10 -37.52 -24.15
N LEU A 3 -33.25 -36.69 -24.76
CA LEU A 3 -32.31 -35.82 -24.04
C LEU A 3 -33.08 -34.62 -23.49
N LYS A 4 -33.08 -34.45 -22.16
CA LYS A 4 -33.53 -33.22 -21.49
C LYS A 4 -32.33 -32.28 -21.34
N SER A 5 -32.34 -31.16 -22.06
CA SER A 5 -31.39 -30.06 -21.86
C SER A 5 -31.69 -29.33 -20.55
N LEU A 6 -30.75 -29.31 -19.61
CA LEU A 6 -30.77 -28.39 -18.48
C LEU A 6 -30.09 -27.07 -18.90
N LEU A 7 -30.86 -25.98 -18.89
CA LEU A 7 -30.32 -24.62 -18.88
C LEU A 7 -29.77 -24.32 -17.47
N ALA A 8 -28.45 -24.17 -17.34
CA ALA A 8 -27.83 -23.64 -16.14
C ALA A 8 -27.87 -22.11 -16.20
N PHE A 9 -28.70 -21.48 -15.34
CA PHE A 9 -28.68 -20.04 -15.11
C PHE A 9 -27.45 -19.70 -14.27
N ALA A 10 -26.44 -19.07 -14.87
CA ALA A 10 -25.29 -18.59 -14.13
C ALA A 10 -25.70 -17.36 -13.30
N LEU A 11 -25.80 -17.53 -11.98
CA LEU A 11 -26.03 -16.44 -11.04
C LEU A 11 -24.76 -15.58 -10.99
N CYS A 12 -24.77 -14.41 -11.65
CA CYS A 12 -23.71 -13.41 -11.48
C CYS A 12 -23.76 -12.88 -10.05
N ALA A 13 -22.85 -13.35 -9.20
CA ALA A 13 -22.58 -12.72 -7.92
C ALA A 13 -21.88 -11.37 -8.19
N PHE A 14 -22.62 -10.28 -8.03
CA PHE A 14 -22.02 -8.95 -7.95
C PHE A 14 -21.22 -8.88 -6.64
N ALA A 15 -19.89 -8.89 -6.74
CA ALA A 15 -19.04 -8.52 -5.62
C ALA A 15 -19.27 -7.04 -5.33
N THR A 16 -19.94 -6.73 -4.22
CA THR A 16 -19.98 -5.36 -3.69
C THR A 16 -18.56 -5.03 -3.25
N ALA A 17 -17.94 -4.04 -3.88
CA ALA A 17 -16.71 -3.46 -3.34
C ALA A 17 -17.07 -2.84 -1.99
N ASP A 18 -16.51 -3.37 -0.91
CA ASP A 18 -16.62 -2.75 0.40
C ASP A 18 -15.96 -1.37 0.31
N ILE A 19 -16.78 -0.32 0.35
CA ILE A 19 -16.29 1.03 0.53
C ILE A 19 -15.83 1.07 1.98
N ALA A 20 -14.52 1.04 2.21
CA ALA A 20 -13.97 1.21 3.54
C ALA A 20 -14.35 2.61 4.02
N PHE A 21 -15.32 2.70 4.94
CA PHE A 21 -15.65 3.93 5.62
C PHE A 21 -14.54 4.23 6.64
N ALA A 22 -14.29 5.51 6.87
CA ALA A 22 -13.43 5.96 7.97
C ALA A 22 -14.05 5.52 9.30
N ASP A 23 -13.27 4.85 10.15
CA ASP A 23 -13.73 4.44 11.48
C ASP A 23 -13.55 5.57 12.50
N ASP A 24 -14.41 5.61 13.52
CA ASP A 24 -14.22 6.45 14.71
C ASP A 24 -13.75 5.59 15.88
N HIS A 25 -12.68 6.05 16.54
CA HIS A 25 -12.05 5.37 17.66
C HIS A 25 -12.16 6.22 18.92
N VAL A 26 -12.53 5.62 20.04
CA VAL A 26 -12.73 6.37 21.29
C VAL A 26 -11.52 6.25 22.21
N VAL A 27 -11.00 7.40 22.64
CA VAL A 27 -10.05 7.51 23.76
C VAL A 27 -10.78 8.10 24.96
N SER A 28 -10.85 7.31 26.03
CA SER A 28 -11.36 7.76 27.34
C SER A 28 -10.32 8.65 28.02
N VAL A 29 -10.75 9.80 28.54
CA VAL A 29 -9.91 10.79 29.20
C VAL A 29 -10.27 10.82 30.70
N GLY A 30 -9.29 10.50 31.56
CA GLY A 30 -9.50 10.33 32.99
C GLY A 30 -10.10 8.97 33.34
N GLY A 31 -10.84 8.89 34.44
CA GLY A 31 -11.43 7.65 34.97
C GLY A 31 -10.98 7.39 36.41
N GLY A 32 -10.38 6.22 36.65
CA GLY A 32 -9.81 5.87 37.96
C GLY A 32 -8.42 6.47 38.23
N SER A 33 -7.83 7.15 37.24
CA SER A 33 -6.50 7.77 37.31
C SER A 33 -6.37 8.88 36.25
N ASP A 34 -5.32 9.70 36.35
CA ASP A 34 -4.95 10.68 35.32
C ASP A 34 -4.33 9.97 34.10
N SER A 35 -5.18 9.40 33.24
CA SER A 35 -4.74 8.61 32.09
C SER A 35 -5.63 8.75 30.86
N PHE A 36 -5.08 8.40 29.70
CA PHE A 36 -5.82 8.17 28.47
C PHE A 36 -5.96 6.66 28.26
N SER A 37 -7.16 6.19 27.89
CA SER A 37 -7.43 4.77 27.66
C SER A 37 -8.18 4.53 26.35
N PRO A 38 -7.59 3.82 25.37
CA PRO A 38 -6.22 3.31 25.39
C PRO A 38 -5.19 4.46 25.30
N SER A 39 -4.02 4.28 25.92
CA SER A 39 -2.93 5.27 25.83
C SER A 39 -2.15 5.15 24.52
N THR A 40 -2.21 4.01 23.83
CA THR A 40 -1.72 3.85 22.47
C THR A 40 -2.83 3.30 21.59
N LEU A 41 -3.10 3.99 20.49
CA LEU A 41 -4.11 3.61 19.51
C LEU A 41 -3.44 3.52 18.14
N THR A 42 -3.76 2.46 17.39
CA THR A 42 -3.34 2.32 15.99
C THR A 42 -4.59 2.39 15.12
N ILE A 43 -4.60 3.31 14.17
CA ILE A 43 -5.72 3.60 13.26
C ILE A 43 -5.21 3.67 11.82
N ASN A 44 -6.12 3.83 10.85
CA ASN A 44 -5.76 4.04 9.45
C ASN A 44 -5.96 5.50 9.05
N THR A 45 -5.25 5.93 8.01
CA THR A 45 -5.44 7.25 7.41
C THR A 45 -6.90 7.44 6.98
N GLY A 46 -7.51 8.53 7.42
CA GLY A 46 -8.92 8.84 7.18
C GLY A 46 -9.81 8.60 8.40
N ASP A 47 -9.38 7.78 9.36
CA ASP A 47 -10.09 7.55 10.61
C ASP A 47 -10.17 8.82 11.47
N THR A 48 -11.10 8.80 12.42
CA THR A 48 -11.27 9.84 13.44
C THR A 48 -11.00 9.28 14.83
N VAL A 49 -10.59 10.16 15.75
CA VAL A 49 -10.46 9.81 17.18
C VAL A 49 -11.31 10.73 18.02
N THR A 50 -12.23 10.14 18.76
CA THR A 50 -13.09 10.81 19.74
C THR A 50 -12.47 10.73 21.14
N PHE A 51 -12.01 11.87 21.64
CA PHE A 51 -11.60 12.03 23.04
C PHE A 51 -12.82 12.35 23.90
N LYS A 52 -13.09 11.52 24.90
CA LYS A 52 -14.27 11.64 25.77
C LYS A 52 -13.88 11.72 27.23
N LEU A 53 -14.25 12.80 27.92
CA LEU A 53 -14.05 12.91 29.36
C LEU A 53 -14.93 11.88 30.10
N ILE A 54 -14.29 11.10 30.96
CA ILE A 54 -14.97 10.16 31.87
C ILE A 54 -15.11 10.76 33.26
N SER A 55 -14.04 11.34 33.80
CA SER A 55 -14.00 12.00 35.10
C SER A 55 -12.77 12.90 35.19
N GLY A 56 -12.64 13.67 36.27
CA GLY A 56 -11.51 14.56 36.50
C GLY A 56 -11.59 15.88 35.71
N SER A 57 -10.51 16.66 35.73
CA SER A 57 -10.39 17.91 34.97
C SER A 57 -9.22 17.78 34.01
N HIS A 58 -9.52 17.56 32.74
CA HIS A 58 -8.51 17.23 31.74
C HIS A 58 -8.72 17.99 30.45
N ASN A 59 -7.66 18.04 29.64
CA ASN A 59 -7.68 18.36 28.23
C ASN A 59 -6.82 17.35 27.45
N VAL A 60 -6.79 17.51 26.14
CA VAL A 60 -5.89 16.79 25.25
C VAL A 60 -5.17 17.77 24.35
N VAL A 61 -3.84 17.71 24.32
CA VAL A 61 -2.97 18.60 23.55
C VAL A 61 -1.97 17.77 22.79
N SER A 62 -1.87 17.97 21.48
CA SER A 62 -0.85 17.32 20.67
C SER A 62 0.54 17.85 21.02
N ASP A 63 1.56 16.99 20.98
CA ASP A 63 2.96 17.35 21.24
C ASP A 63 3.48 18.45 20.30
N THR A 64 2.87 18.59 19.12
CA THR A 64 3.27 19.53 18.07
C THR A 64 2.36 20.76 17.94
N GLY A 65 1.36 20.90 18.82
CA GLY A 65 0.40 22.02 18.79
C GLY A 65 -0.65 21.97 17.66
N LEU A 66 -0.80 20.84 16.97
CA LEU A 66 -1.86 20.59 15.98
C LEU A 66 -3.28 20.73 16.55
N PHE A 67 -3.49 20.33 17.79
CA PHE A 67 -4.76 20.48 18.49
C PHE A 67 -4.55 20.65 19.99
N ARG A 68 -5.52 21.32 20.62
CA ARG A 68 -5.63 21.50 22.07
C ARG A 68 -7.10 21.64 22.43
N CYS A 69 -7.66 20.66 23.14
CA CYS A 69 -9.10 20.48 23.23
C CYS A 69 -9.61 20.07 24.62
N ALA A 70 -10.71 20.70 25.01
CA ALA A 70 -11.61 20.38 26.11
C ALA A 70 -12.84 21.29 25.93
N ASN A 71 -14.06 20.73 25.94
CA ASN A 71 -15.26 21.45 25.48
C ASN A 71 -15.13 22.05 24.07
N GLY A 72 -14.63 21.27 23.11
CA GLY A 72 -14.18 21.78 21.81
C GLY A 72 -12.68 22.12 21.82
N CYS A 73 -12.15 22.52 20.68
CA CYS A 73 -10.72 22.82 20.52
C CYS A 73 -10.46 24.33 20.47
N ASP A 74 -9.22 24.73 20.72
CA ASP A 74 -8.76 26.09 20.48
C ASP A 74 -9.17 26.57 19.09
N GLY A 75 -9.89 27.70 19.04
CA GLY A 75 -10.39 28.28 17.79
C GLY A 75 -11.55 27.51 17.13
N ASN A 76 -12.03 26.43 17.74
CA ASN A 76 -13.13 25.61 17.21
C ASN A 76 -14.01 25.03 18.32
N GLY A 77 -14.96 25.83 18.80
CA GLY A 77 -15.98 25.41 19.77
C GLY A 77 -15.54 25.40 21.24
N GLY A 78 -14.24 25.58 21.53
CA GLY A 78 -13.70 25.64 22.90
C GLY A 78 -12.45 26.52 23.03
N ASN A 79 -11.83 26.49 24.21
CA ASN A 79 -10.58 27.20 24.53
C ASN A 79 -9.47 26.25 25.02
N GLY A 80 -9.67 24.95 24.78
CA GLY A 80 -8.72 23.88 25.03
C GLY A 80 -8.26 23.72 26.48
N SER A 81 -8.82 24.48 27.41
CA SER A 81 -8.38 24.52 28.80
C SER A 81 -8.99 23.35 29.57
N PRO A 82 -8.24 22.72 30.50
CA PRO A 82 -8.74 21.58 31.26
C PRO A 82 -10.11 21.84 31.87
N ALA A 83 -11.03 20.90 31.66
CA ALA A 83 -12.41 21.05 32.10
C ALA A 83 -12.94 19.76 32.72
N SER A 84 -13.83 19.92 33.69
CA SER A 84 -14.42 18.83 34.48
C SER A 84 -15.90 18.57 34.19
N ASN A 85 -16.56 19.43 33.40
CA ASN A 85 -17.90 19.15 32.89
C ASN A 85 -17.80 18.12 31.75
N ALA A 86 -18.87 17.36 31.51
CA ALA A 86 -18.87 16.36 30.45
C ALA A 86 -18.58 16.99 29.08
N TRP A 87 -17.55 16.48 28.39
CA TRP A 87 -17.17 16.88 27.05
C TRP A 87 -16.67 15.72 26.21
N SER A 88 -16.80 15.88 24.89
CA SER A 88 -16.27 14.97 23.88
C SER A 88 -15.84 15.79 22.67
N VAL A 89 -14.76 15.39 22.01
CA VAL A 89 -14.29 16.01 20.77
C VAL A 89 -13.73 14.97 19.81
N THR A 90 -14.10 15.07 18.54
CA THR A 90 -13.70 14.14 17.49
C THR A 90 -12.75 14.83 16.53
N LEU A 91 -11.57 14.24 16.30
CA LEU A 91 -10.51 14.80 15.46
C LEU A 91 -10.20 13.86 14.30
N PRO A 92 -10.11 14.36 13.05
CA PRO A 92 -9.72 13.55 11.90
C PRO A 92 -8.21 13.36 11.80
N PHE A 93 -7.78 12.16 11.37
CA PHE A 93 -6.38 11.80 11.15
C PHE A 93 -6.14 11.40 9.69
N ASN A 94 -6.02 12.41 8.83
CA ASN A 94 -5.91 12.24 7.37
C ASN A 94 -4.47 12.08 6.86
N SER A 95 -3.50 11.92 7.75
CA SER A 95 -2.10 11.74 7.37
C SER A 95 -1.46 10.64 8.20
N ALA A 96 -0.80 9.72 7.49
CA ALA A 96 -0.01 8.67 8.13
C ALA A 96 1.09 9.27 9.01
N GLY A 97 1.40 8.62 10.12
CA GLY A 97 2.40 9.10 11.05
C GLY A 97 2.16 8.67 12.49
N THR A 98 2.95 9.24 13.41
CA THR A 98 2.78 9.04 14.85
C THR A 98 2.53 10.40 15.49
N PHE A 99 1.41 10.50 16.21
CA PHE A 99 0.94 11.71 16.85
C PHE A 99 0.90 11.48 18.36
N GLY A 100 1.86 12.08 19.06
CA GLY A 100 1.84 12.13 20.53
C GLY A 100 0.91 13.23 21.03
N TYR A 101 0.33 13.00 22.20
CA TYR A 101 -0.50 13.97 22.89
C TYR A 101 -0.45 13.77 24.41
N TYR A 102 -0.82 14.80 25.16
CA TYR A 102 -0.82 14.80 26.62
C TYR A 102 -1.91 15.69 27.20
N CYS A 103 -2.13 15.57 28.51
CA CYS A 103 -2.98 16.48 29.29
C CYS A 103 -2.07 17.48 30.01
N GLU A 104 -2.24 18.78 29.75
CA GLU A 104 -1.33 19.84 30.25
C GLU A 104 -1.12 19.83 31.77
N PRO A 105 -2.16 19.74 32.62
CA PRO A 105 -1.96 19.73 34.07
C PRO A 105 -1.36 18.44 34.64
N HIS A 106 -1.41 17.33 33.89
CA HIS A 106 -1.07 15.99 34.41
C HIS A 106 0.02 15.28 33.62
N GLY A 107 0.65 15.94 32.66
CA GLY A 107 1.65 15.32 31.79
C GLY A 107 2.39 16.31 30.90
N ALA A 108 3.28 15.73 30.09
CA ALA A 108 4.07 16.38 29.06
C ALA A 108 4.31 15.34 27.94
N PRO A 109 4.89 15.72 26.79
CA PRO A 109 5.25 14.76 25.75
C PRO A 109 6.04 13.57 26.30
N GLY A 110 5.45 12.37 26.22
CA GLY A 110 6.05 11.11 26.69
C GLY A 110 6.16 10.91 28.21
N THR A 111 5.52 11.72 29.07
CA THR A 111 5.56 11.56 30.53
C THR A 111 4.23 11.94 31.19
N GLY A 112 3.85 11.24 32.26
CA GLY A 112 2.58 11.48 32.97
C GLY A 112 1.37 11.03 32.14
N MET A 113 0.29 11.80 32.19
CA MET A 113 -0.92 11.58 31.40
C MET A 113 -0.66 11.92 29.92
N HIS A 114 -0.25 10.91 29.14
CA HIS A 114 0.07 11.03 27.72
C HIS A 114 -0.46 9.84 26.92
N GLY A 115 -0.52 9.98 25.61
CA GLY A 115 -0.84 8.90 24.70
C GLY A 115 -0.24 9.10 23.32
N THR A 116 -0.49 8.13 22.44
CA THR A 116 0.03 8.10 21.08
C THR A 116 -1.01 7.52 20.14
N ILE A 117 -1.25 8.22 19.02
CA ILE A 117 -2.00 7.70 17.87
C ILE A 117 -1.01 7.36 16.76
N ARG A 118 -0.98 6.10 16.34
CA ARG A 118 -0.24 5.63 15.17
C ARG A 118 -1.21 5.51 14.01
N VAL A 119 -1.01 6.31 12.96
CA VAL A 119 -1.85 6.32 11.76
C VAL A 119 -1.10 5.57 10.67
N ASN A 120 -1.63 4.42 10.27
CA ASN A 120 -1.12 3.69 9.12
C ASN A 120 -1.45 4.46 7.84
N ALA A 121 -0.53 4.47 6.88
CA ALA A 121 -0.85 4.92 5.54
C ALA A 121 -1.96 4.03 4.93
N PRO A 122 -2.77 4.55 4.00
CA PRO A 122 -3.63 3.69 3.21
C PRO A 122 -2.77 2.58 2.59
N ALA A 123 -3.26 1.34 2.60
CA ALA A 123 -2.58 0.28 1.88
C ALA A 123 -2.61 0.61 0.39
N PHE A 124 -1.46 1.04 -0.16
CA PHE A 124 -1.35 1.23 -1.61
C PHE A 124 -1.73 -0.07 -2.29
N SER A 125 -2.55 -0.01 -3.34
CA SER A 125 -3.06 -1.19 -4.00
C SER A 125 -2.69 -1.14 -5.47
N ILE A 126 -2.24 -2.28 -6.00
CA ILE A 126 -1.93 -2.35 -7.42
C ILE A 126 -3.24 -2.28 -8.21
N THR A 127 -3.35 -1.26 -9.06
CA THR A 127 -4.49 -1.08 -9.99
C THR A 127 -4.01 -1.14 -11.44
N PRO A 128 -4.93 -1.33 -12.42
CA PRO A 128 -4.60 -1.22 -13.84
C PRO A 128 -3.89 0.09 -14.21
N ALA A 129 -4.15 1.16 -13.47
CA ALA A 129 -3.56 2.48 -13.67
C ALA A 129 -2.05 2.54 -13.43
N LEU A 130 -1.43 1.52 -12.82
CA LEU A 130 0.02 1.40 -12.66
C LEU A 130 0.73 0.79 -13.88
N SER A 131 -0.02 0.32 -14.87
CA SER A 131 0.57 -0.28 -16.07
C SER A 131 1.42 0.75 -16.84
N GLY A 132 2.51 0.30 -17.45
CA GLY A 132 3.41 1.12 -18.24
C GLY A 132 4.87 0.70 -18.10
N PHE A 133 5.77 1.55 -18.60
CA PHE A 133 7.20 1.39 -18.47
C PHE A 133 7.70 1.91 -17.12
N TRP A 134 8.62 1.17 -16.51
CA TRP A 134 9.26 1.50 -15.24
C TRP A 134 10.76 1.25 -15.36
N TYR A 135 11.58 2.08 -14.74
CA TYR A 135 13.03 1.99 -14.87
C TYR A 135 13.75 2.57 -13.65
N ASN A 136 15.02 2.20 -13.47
CA ASN A 136 15.89 2.87 -12.52
C ASN A 136 16.72 3.92 -13.28
N GLN A 137 16.66 5.17 -12.83
CA GLN A 137 17.39 6.26 -13.48
C GLN A 137 18.92 6.11 -13.39
N ALA A 138 19.45 5.56 -12.30
CA ALA A 138 20.88 5.35 -12.11
C ALA A 138 21.45 4.25 -13.02
N THR A 139 20.60 3.38 -13.56
CA THR A 139 20.98 2.31 -14.50
C THR A 139 20.17 2.38 -15.79
N SER A 140 19.90 3.59 -16.28
CA SER A 140 19.17 3.81 -17.54
C SER A 140 19.75 2.98 -18.69
N GLY A 141 18.86 2.37 -19.47
CA GLY A 141 19.19 1.36 -20.50
C GLY A 141 18.62 -0.03 -20.20
N GLN A 142 18.16 -0.26 -18.96
CA GLN A 142 17.36 -1.43 -18.56
C GLN A 142 16.06 -0.98 -17.88
N GLY A 143 15.08 -1.88 -17.80
CA GLY A 143 13.81 -1.57 -17.15
C GLY A 143 12.72 -2.59 -17.45
N PHE A 144 11.50 -2.23 -17.09
CA PHE A 144 10.34 -3.11 -17.14
C PHE A 144 9.23 -2.50 -17.99
N ASP A 145 8.58 -3.30 -18.81
CA ASP A 145 7.16 -3.08 -19.11
C ASP A 145 6.35 -3.87 -18.08
N ILE A 146 5.44 -3.22 -17.35
CA ILE A 146 4.62 -3.83 -16.31
C ILE A 146 3.16 -3.61 -16.66
N GLN A 147 2.37 -4.69 -16.67
CA GLN A 147 0.96 -4.64 -17.06
C GLN A 147 0.10 -5.31 -15.98
N PHE A 148 -1.00 -4.63 -15.65
CA PHE A 148 -1.99 -5.07 -14.69
C PHE A 148 -3.35 -5.16 -15.40
N PRO A 149 -3.64 -6.27 -16.10
CA PRO A 149 -4.88 -6.42 -16.87
C PRO A 149 -6.15 -6.53 -16.00
N GLY A 150 -6.01 -6.64 -14.68
CA GLY A 150 -7.10 -6.87 -13.73
C GLY A 150 -7.06 -8.28 -13.14
N ASN A 151 -8.11 -8.65 -12.40
CA ASN A 151 -8.31 -9.98 -11.81
C ASN A 151 -7.16 -10.49 -10.92
N GLY A 152 -6.40 -9.59 -10.30
CA GLY A 152 -5.28 -9.95 -9.41
C GLY A 152 -4.07 -10.55 -10.12
N VAL A 153 -3.94 -10.35 -11.44
CA VAL A 153 -2.81 -10.85 -12.25
C VAL A 153 -1.88 -9.70 -12.62
N ALA A 154 -0.57 -9.96 -12.59
CA ALA A 154 0.47 -9.08 -13.10
C ALA A 154 1.26 -9.77 -14.21
N LEU A 155 1.66 -8.98 -15.20
CA LEU A 155 2.59 -9.34 -16.26
C LEU A 155 3.75 -8.35 -16.23
N ALA A 156 4.96 -8.81 -16.50
CA ALA A 156 6.09 -7.92 -16.70
C ALA A 156 7.06 -8.46 -17.76
N VAL A 157 7.76 -7.57 -18.45
CA VAL A 157 8.93 -7.91 -19.25
C VAL A 157 10.10 -7.13 -18.70
N PHE A 158 11.14 -7.82 -18.22
CA PHE A 158 12.39 -7.20 -17.79
C PHE A 158 13.37 -7.18 -18.96
N TYR A 159 13.64 -5.98 -19.47
CA TYR A 159 14.69 -5.70 -20.45
C TYR A 159 15.99 -5.43 -19.70
N THR A 160 16.94 -6.36 -19.74
CA THR A 160 18.23 -6.26 -19.04
C THR A 160 19.34 -6.93 -19.86
N PHE A 161 20.46 -7.27 -19.23
CA PHE A 161 21.64 -7.85 -19.85
C PHE A 161 22.09 -9.12 -19.12
N ASP A 162 22.68 -10.06 -19.86
CA ASP A 162 23.35 -11.22 -19.29
C ASP A 162 24.76 -10.87 -18.79
N ASN A 163 25.43 -11.82 -18.12
CA ASN A 163 26.79 -11.62 -17.60
C ASN A 163 27.87 -11.45 -18.68
N ALA A 164 27.55 -11.66 -19.96
CA ALA A 164 28.44 -11.43 -21.10
C ALA A 164 28.15 -10.08 -21.80
N GLY A 165 27.17 -9.31 -21.31
CA GLY A 165 26.79 -8.02 -21.87
C GLY A 165 25.81 -8.10 -23.05
N ASN A 166 25.24 -9.27 -23.35
CA ASN A 166 24.20 -9.39 -24.37
C ASN A 166 22.84 -9.01 -23.79
N ASN A 167 21.90 -8.63 -24.66
CA ASN A 167 20.51 -8.37 -24.26
C ASN A 167 19.86 -9.64 -23.70
N LEU A 168 19.20 -9.49 -22.56
CA LEU A 168 18.42 -10.52 -21.89
C LEU A 168 17.01 -9.99 -21.63
N TRP A 169 16.00 -10.67 -22.20
CA TRP A 169 14.59 -10.34 -21.97
C TRP A 169 13.95 -11.45 -21.16
N LEU A 170 13.43 -11.10 -19.98
CA LEU A 170 12.75 -12.04 -19.09
C LEU A 170 11.27 -11.69 -19.03
N ILE A 171 10.42 -12.65 -19.38
CA ILE A 171 8.96 -12.48 -19.34
C ILE A 171 8.46 -13.06 -18.02
N ALA A 172 7.66 -12.30 -17.30
CA ALA A 172 7.14 -12.66 -15.99
C ALA A 172 5.62 -12.59 -15.94
N ASN A 173 5.01 -13.52 -15.19
CA ASN A 173 3.60 -13.47 -14.84
C ASN A 173 3.40 -14.00 -13.42
N GLY A 174 2.36 -13.53 -12.75
CA GLY A 174 2.02 -14.01 -11.40
C GLY A 174 0.86 -13.25 -10.78
N SER A 175 0.75 -13.34 -9.46
CA SER A 175 -0.38 -12.80 -8.70
C SER A 175 -0.04 -11.54 -7.92
N ILE A 176 -1.08 -10.77 -7.64
CA ILE A 176 -1.08 -9.54 -6.86
C ILE A 176 -1.65 -9.80 -5.47
N SER A 177 -1.03 -9.22 -4.44
CA SER A 177 -1.55 -9.13 -3.08
C SER A 177 -1.19 -7.75 -2.51
N GLY A 178 -2.21 -6.91 -2.29
CA GLY A 178 -2.02 -5.52 -1.86
C GLY A 178 -1.16 -4.71 -2.83
N ASN A 179 -0.07 -4.13 -2.34
CA ASN A 179 0.92 -3.39 -3.14
C ASN A 179 2.02 -4.26 -3.77
N LYS A 180 1.92 -5.60 -3.66
CA LYS A 180 2.96 -6.52 -4.07
C LYS A 180 2.50 -7.43 -5.21
N ALA A 181 3.32 -7.55 -6.25
CA ALA A 181 3.17 -8.58 -7.27
C ALA A 181 4.35 -9.56 -7.18
N THR A 182 4.06 -10.86 -7.17
CA THR A 182 5.09 -11.92 -7.18
C THR A 182 4.95 -12.73 -8.46
N LEU A 183 5.97 -12.69 -9.31
CA LEU A 183 5.95 -13.20 -10.68
C LEU A 183 7.07 -14.20 -10.92
N THR A 184 6.80 -15.21 -11.73
CA THR A 184 7.82 -16.16 -12.20
C THR A 184 8.47 -15.63 -13.47
N LEU A 185 9.78 -15.37 -13.45
CA LEU A 185 10.57 -14.97 -14.60
C LEU A 185 10.88 -16.18 -15.50
N THR A 186 10.68 -16.04 -16.79
CA THR A 186 10.98 -17.04 -17.83
C THR A 186 11.87 -16.42 -18.90
N GLN A 187 12.95 -17.11 -19.25
CA GLN A 187 13.77 -16.77 -20.41
C GLN A 187 13.33 -17.61 -21.61
N THR A 188 13.22 -16.97 -22.78
CA THR A 188 12.95 -17.66 -24.06
C THR A 188 14.16 -17.53 -24.98
N THR A 189 14.64 -18.65 -25.53
CA THR A 189 15.79 -18.70 -26.45
C THR A 189 15.51 -19.58 -27.67
N GLY A 190 16.40 -19.55 -28.67
CA GLY A 190 16.33 -20.38 -29.88
C GLY A 190 15.55 -19.78 -31.05
N GLY A 191 14.97 -18.59 -30.88
CA GLY A 191 14.36 -17.82 -31.97
C GLY A 191 15.39 -17.07 -32.83
N PHE A 192 14.99 -16.73 -34.05
CA PHE A 192 15.76 -15.86 -34.97
C PHE A 192 14.85 -14.74 -35.51
N PHE A 193 15.45 -13.65 -35.98
CA PHE A 193 14.71 -12.54 -36.56
C PHE A 193 13.95 -12.97 -37.83
N PRO A 194 12.69 -12.56 -38.04
CA PRO A 194 11.95 -12.83 -39.27
C PRO A 194 12.72 -12.37 -40.52
N PRO A 195 12.74 -13.15 -41.62
CA PRO A 195 11.89 -14.31 -41.88
C PRO A 195 12.41 -15.66 -41.34
N ASN A 196 13.59 -15.70 -40.70
CA ASN A 196 14.25 -16.96 -40.30
C ASN A 196 13.70 -17.57 -39.00
N PHE A 197 12.57 -17.08 -38.49
CA PHE A 197 11.98 -17.60 -37.25
C PHE A 197 11.64 -19.10 -37.41
N PRO A 198 12.03 -19.97 -36.45
CA PRO A 198 11.80 -21.41 -36.57
C PRO A 198 10.31 -21.75 -36.67
N THR A 199 9.94 -22.51 -37.71
CA THR A 199 8.60 -23.11 -37.81
C THR A 199 8.44 -24.27 -36.84
N ASP A 200 9.50 -25.05 -36.64
CA ASP A 200 9.59 -26.09 -35.61
C ASP A 200 9.70 -25.47 -34.21
N GLN A 201 8.61 -25.54 -33.44
CA GLN A 201 8.50 -24.95 -32.11
C GLN A 201 9.36 -25.67 -31.06
N SER A 202 9.85 -26.88 -31.31
CA SER A 202 10.77 -27.57 -30.40
C SER A 202 12.12 -26.86 -30.26
N LYS A 203 12.46 -25.98 -31.22
CA LYS A 203 13.65 -25.13 -31.17
C LYS A 203 13.50 -23.93 -30.25
N ILE A 204 12.27 -23.62 -29.79
CA ILE A 204 12.00 -22.51 -28.88
C ILE A 204 12.01 -23.01 -27.44
N ASN A 205 13.08 -22.70 -26.72
CA ASN A 205 13.26 -23.12 -25.33
C ASN A 205 12.72 -22.06 -24.38
N ARG A 206 11.86 -22.47 -23.44
CA ARG A 206 11.33 -21.61 -22.36
C ARG A 206 11.75 -22.21 -21.03
N SER A 207 12.54 -21.48 -20.27
CA SER A 207 13.09 -21.95 -19.00
C SER A 207 12.80 -20.96 -17.91
N THR A 208 12.36 -21.44 -16.74
CA THR A 208 12.21 -20.62 -15.55
C THR A 208 13.57 -20.06 -15.16
N TRP A 209 13.67 -18.74 -15.15
CA TRP A 209 14.90 -18.02 -14.83
C TRP A 209 14.98 -17.68 -13.34
N GLY A 210 13.84 -17.39 -12.70
CA GLY A 210 13.78 -17.01 -11.29
C GLY A 210 12.44 -16.42 -10.88
N THR A 211 12.45 -15.67 -9.80
CA THR A 211 11.27 -14.95 -9.27
C THR A 211 11.53 -13.45 -9.31
N LEU A 212 10.55 -12.67 -9.76
CA LEU A 212 10.50 -11.21 -9.65
C LEU A 212 9.45 -10.83 -8.61
N THR A 213 9.79 -9.92 -7.72
CA THR A 213 8.88 -9.28 -6.78
C THR A 213 8.86 -7.79 -7.08
N LEU A 214 7.67 -7.25 -7.31
CA LEU A 214 7.43 -5.82 -7.44
C LEU A 214 6.68 -5.33 -6.20
N THR A 215 7.13 -4.24 -5.59
CA THR A 215 6.46 -3.62 -4.43
C THR A 215 6.32 -2.14 -4.67
N PHE A 216 5.07 -1.66 -4.75
CA PHE A 216 4.76 -0.27 -5.06
C PHE A 216 4.54 0.52 -3.77
N SER A 217 5.13 1.71 -3.68
CA SER A 217 4.87 2.64 -2.56
C SER A 217 3.84 3.69 -2.92
N ASP A 218 3.78 4.07 -4.20
CA ASP A 218 2.86 5.05 -4.75
C ASP A 218 2.76 4.91 -6.28
N CYS A 219 2.09 5.86 -6.93
CA CYS A 219 1.88 5.89 -8.37
C CYS A 219 3.13 5.98 -9.25
N ASN A 220 4.25 6.42 -8.69
CA ASN A 220 5.48 6.71 -9.41
C ASN A 220 6.69 5.96 -8.88
N ASN A 221 6.61 5.33 -7.71
CA ASN A 221 7.74 4.66 -7.06
C ASN A 221 7.43 3.20 -6.71
N ALA A 222 8.38 2.32 -7.02
CA ALA A 222 8.35 0.92 -6.65
C ALA A 222 9.77 0.36 -6.45
N VAL A 223 9.86 -0.86 -5.94
CA VAL A 223 11.08 -1.66 -5.88
C VAL A 223 10.87 -2.95 -6.67
N ALA A 224 11.80 -3.26 -7.57
CA ALA A 224 11.91 -4.56 -8.22
C ALA A 224 13.01 -5.37 -7.56
N ALA A 225 12.68 -6.57 -7.08
CA ALA A 225 13.62 -7.51 -6.47
C ALA A 225 13.56 -8.85 -7.19
N TRP A 226 14.70 -9.49 -7.43
CA TRP A 226 14.78 -10.76 -8.14
C TRP A 226 15.58 -11.80 -7.36
N VAL A 227 15.19 -13.06 -7.55
CA VAL A 227 15.88 -14.24 -7.05
C VAL A 227 16.07 -15.21 -8.22
N PRO A 228 17.29 -15.33 -8.78
CA PRO A 228 17.55 -16.22 -9.91
C PRO A 228 17.60 -17.68 -9.46
N LEU A 229 17.20 -18.59 -10.35
CA LEU A 229 17.42 -20.04 -10.25
C LEU A 229 18.53 -20.51 -11.19
N VAL A 230 18.95 -19.66 -12.13
CA VAL A 230 20.02 -19.95 -13.10
C VAL A 230 21.39 -19.67 -12.49
N PRO A 231 22.36 -20.59 -12.57
CA PRO A 231 23.71 -20.39 -12.05
C PRO A 231 24.41 -19.16 -12.64
N GLY A 232 25.22 -18.49 -11.80
CA GLY A 232 26.02 -17.32 -12.21
C GLY A 232 25.33 -15.97 -12.02
N TYR A 233 24.03 -15.94 -11.70
CA TYR A 233 23.32 -14.72 -11.33
C TYR A 233 23.14 -14.63 -9.81
N VAL A 234 23.15 -13.40 -9.28
CA VAL A 234 22.94 -13.12 -7.86
C VAL A 234 21.57 -12.46 -7.65
N SER A 235 20.94 -12.78 -6.52
CA SER A 235 19.75 -12.06 -6.07
C SER A 235 20.07 -10.59 -5.86
N GLY A 236 19.10 -9.72 -6.14
CA GLY A 236 19.27 -8.29 -6.01
C GLY A 236 17.95 -7.55 -6.02
N SER A 237 18.03 -6.24 -5.87
CA SER A 237 16.90 -5.35 -6.01
C SER A 237 17.32 -3.97 -6.51
N MET A 238 16.38 -3.24 -7.06
CA MET A 238 16.58 -1.85 -7.44
C MET A 238 15.29 -1.04 -7.28
N PRO A 239 15.38 0.24 -6.85
CA PRO A 239 14.26 1.15 -6.95
C PRO A 239 13.96 1.41 -8.43
N ILE A 240 12.68 1.54 -8.76
CA ILE A 240 12.21 1.88 -10.09
C ILE A 240 11.19 3.00 -10.00
N THR A 241 11.25 3.89 -10.98
CA THR A 241 10.32 4.99 -11.17
C THR A 241 9.52 4.79 -12.44
N ARG A 242 8.28 5.27 -12.43
CA ARG A 242 7.38 5.19 -13.57
C ARG A 242 7.84 6.11 -14.71
N LEU A 243 7.92 5.57 -15.92
CA LEU A 243 8.27 6.31 -17.14
C LEU A 243 7.03 6.64 -17.98
N THR A 244 6.07 5.71 -18.07
CA THR A 244 4.84 5.92 -18.85
C THR A 244 3.61 5.47 -18.08
N GLY A 245 2.46 5.96 -18.54
CA GLY A 245 1.17 5.48 -18.06
C GLY A 245 0.13 5.33 -19.14
N ILE A 246 -0.97 4.66 -18.78
CA ILE A 246 -2.08 4.41 -19.68
C ILE A 246 -3.03 5.61 -19.65
N GLY A 247 -3.21 6.25 -20.81
CA GLY A 247 -4.15 7.35 -20.95
C GLY A 247 -5.57 6.93 -20.54
N GLY A 248 -6.25 7.81 -19.79
CA GLY A 248 -7.61 7.54 -19.30
C GLY A 248 -7.70 6.75 -17.99
N LEU A 249 -6.57 6.30 -17.43
CA LEU A 249 -6.52 5.69 -16.10
C LEU A 249 -5.77 6.60 -15.12
N THR A 250 -6.43 6.99 -14.04
CA THR A 250 -5.82 7.77 -12.96
C THR A 250 -5.34 6.82 -11.87
N CYS A 251 -4.06 6.91 -11.52
CA CYS A 251 -3.55 6.25 -10.31
C CYS A 251 -3.89 7.10 -9.09
N GLN A 252 -4.35 6.44 -8.03
CA GLN A 252 -4.76 7.05 -6.76
C GLN A 252 -4.07 6.31 -5.61
#